data_AF-A0A6I6JXV5-F1
#
_entry.id   AF-A0A6I6JXV5-F1
#
_cell.length_a   1.000
_cell.length_b   1.000
_cell.length_c   1.000
_cell.angle_alpha   90.00
_cell.angle_beta   90.00
_cell.angle_gamma   90.00
#
_symmetry.space_group_name_H-M   'P 1'
#
loop_
_entity.id
_entity.type
_entity.pdbx_description
1 polymer ?
#
loop_
_entity_poly.entity_id
_entity_poly.type
_entity_poly.pdbx_seq_one_letter_code
_entity_poly.pdbx_strand_id
1 'polypeptide(L)'
;MRPYIIVLFLIVSIISCNNDTPLLDSEPEPELDSCEFYATGFYNDTLPGKIPHKFWPCMSTEDLVEAGSYNFPSIIMLTGTSSLQQGYDLCRKKYSWFVELEGRTDAVGYLIAKYVSIDTVNYNMELDPYHFGGYKYYTYCLETFLAQEAYLKHITDEQRLTLLDELFIKQEVRKGDIGWFAIEGPTFAMSRVMYFYGYQPLLDSMEQSILIKNLVEYGNLFINVEDGAKAQSSIFNLTTEFINELKTKSE
;
A
#
# COMPACT_ATOMS: atom_id res chain seq x y z
N MET A 1 -3.79 21.42 61.97
CA MET A 1 -3.00 22.66 62.16
C MET A 1 -1.56 22.32 61.77
N ARG A 2 -1.05 22.87 60.67
CA ARG A 2 0.37 22.75 60.27
C ARG A 2 1.23 23.63 61.19
N PRO A 3 2.54 23.34 61.27
CA PRO A 3 3.45 24.35 60.74
C PRO A 3 4.47 23.79 59.74
N TYR A 4 4.77 24.64 58.77
CA TYR A 4 5.86 24.52 57.79
C TYR A 4 7.18 24.98 58.40
N ILE A 5 8.31 24.52 57.83
CA ILE A 5 9.60 25.22 57.52
C ILE A 5 10.53 24.12 56.97
N ILE A 6 10.64 23.92 55.65
CA ILE A 6 11.71 24.42 54.74
C ILE A 6 13.11 24.24 55.30
N VAL A 7 13.94 23.36 54.69
CA VAL A 7 15.26 23.71 54.10
C VAL A 7 15.65 22.63 53.07
N LEU A 8 15.96 23.12 51.87
CA LEU A 8 16.55 22.46 50.72
C LEU A 8 18.06 22.31 50.95
N PHE A 9 18.67 21.13 50.74
CA PHE A 9 20.12 21.06 50.50
C PHE A 9 20.47 20.07 49.40
N LEU A 10 20.85 20.70 48.27
CA LEU A 10 21.77 20.28 47.21
C LEU A 10 22.55 18.98 47.45
N ILE A 11 22.31 17.96 46.62
CA ILE A 11 23.31 16.95 46.31
C ILE A 11 24.03 17.42 45.05
N VAL A 12 25.11 18.17 45.25
CA VAL A 12 26.13 18.40 44.23
C VAL A 12 27.09 17.22 44.27
N SER A 13 27.22 16.62 43.09
CA SER A 13 28.24 15.71 42.57
C SER A 13 29.55 15.60 43.36
N ILE A 14 29.91 14.36 43.70
CA ILE A 14 31.32 13.92 43.69
C ILE A 14 31.34 12.47 43.18
N ILE A 15 31.36 12.29 41.85
CA ILE A 15 31.87 11.05 41.25
C ILE A 15 33.39 11.20 41.25
N SER A 16 34.03 10.35 42.05
CA SER A 16 35.47 10.18 42.09
C SER A 16 35.95 9.66 40.73
N CYS A 17 36.71 10.45 39.99
CA CYS A 17 37.49 10.00 38.85
C CYS A 17 38.58 9.05 39.35
N ASN A 18 38.43 7.75 39.11
CA ASN A 18 39.57 6.84 39.08
C ASN A 18 39.90 6.61 37.60
N ASN A 19 40.95 7.29 37.13
CA ASN A 19 41.57 7.06 35.84
C ASN A 19 42.30 5.73 35.91
N ASP A 20 41.72 4.70 35.33
CA ASP A 20 42.40 3.55 34.70
C ASP A 20 41.31 2.62 34.17
N THR A 21 40.61 3.08 33.13
CA THR A 21 39.82 2.19 32.27
C THR A 21 40.73 1.78 31.12
N PRO A 22 40.89 0.47 30.83
CA PRO A 22 41.52 0.07 29.58
C PRO A 22 40.77 0.78 28.46
N LEU A 23 41.50 1.33 27.48
CA LEU A 23 40.90 1.73 26.21
C LEU A 23 40.07 0.55 25.73
N LEU A 24 38.75 0.67 25.91
CA LEU A 24 37.80 -0.22 25.29
C LEU A 24 38.05 0.04 23.81
N ASP A 25 38.69 -0.92 23.14
CA ASP A 25 38.75 -0.94 21.69
C ASP A 25 37.34 -0.60 21.24
N SER A 26 37.19 0.59 20.65
CA SER A 26 35.94 1.02 20.06
C SER A 26 35.54 -0.13 19.16
N GLU A 27 34.40 -0.78 19.47
CA GLU A 27 33.84 -1.77 18.56
C GLU A 27 33.92 -1.17 17.16
N PRO A 28 34.55 -1.86 16.20
CA PRO A 28 34.66 -1.33 14.86
C PRO A 28 33.24 -0.98 14.41
N GLU A 29 33.07 0.26 13.97
CA GLU A 29 31.84 0.72 13.33
C GLU A 29 31.44 -0.38 12.34
N PRO A 30 30.23 -0.98 12.46
CA PRO A 30 29.88 -2.14 11.65
C PRO A 30 30.12 -1.77 10.19
N GLU A 31 30.92 -2.58 9.49
CA GLU A 31 31.16 -2.40 8.06
C GLU A 31 29.80 -2.14 7.41
N LEU A 32 29.70 -1.06 6.63
CA LEU A 32 28.46 -0.69 5.96
C LEU A 32 27.98 -1.87 5.13
N ASP A 33 27.03 -2.62 5.68
CA ASP A 33 26.24 -3.61 4.96
C ASP A 33 25.85 -3.00 3.60
N SER A 34 26.24 -3.67 2.52
CA SER A 34 26.00 -3.19 1.17
C SER A 34 24.51 -3.01 0.92
N CYS A 35 24.13 -2.15 -0.04
CA CYS A 35 22.72 -1.99 -0.40
C CYS A 35 22.04 -3.32 -0.80
N GLU A 36 22.82 -4.30 -1.30
CA GLU A 36 22.35 -5.67 -1.59
C GLU A 36 21.91 -6.45 -0.35
N PHE A 37 22.54 -6.22 0.80
CA PHE A 37 22.16 -6.88 2.06
C PHE A 37 20.70 -6.55 2.43
N TYR A 38 20.28 -5.31 2.17
CA TYR A 38 18.95 -4.82 2.51
C TYR A 38 17.86 -5.08 1.44
N ALA A 39 18.24 -5.52 0.24
CA ALA A 39 17.30 -5.87 -0.83
C ALA A 39 16.52 -7.17 -0.53
N THR A 40 17.07 -8.08 0.28
CA THR A 40 16.55 -9.44 0.44
C THR A 40 15.33 -9.57 1.36
N GLY A 41 14.96 -8.53 2.12
CA GLY A 41 13.78 -8.54 3.00
C GLY A 41 13.85 -9.52 4.20
N PHE A 42 14.90 -10.34 4.31
CA PHE A 42 15.13 -11.26 5.42
C PHE A 42 15.95 -10.58 6.52
N TYR A 43 15.28 -9.88 7.43
CA TYR A 43 15.94 -9.35 8.61
C TYR A 43 15.49 -10.09 9.85
N ASN A 44 16.42 -10.82 10.46
CA ASN A 44 16.14 -11.62 11.64
C ASN A 44 15.76 -10.80 12.88
N ASP A 45 16.00 -9.48 12.91
CA ASP A 45 15.76 -8.65 14.10
C ASP A 45 15.21 -7.23 13.82
N THR A 46 14.98 -6.85 12.57
CA THR A 46 14.18 -5.63 12.28
C THR A 46 12.76 -6.04 11.96
N LEU A 47 11.80 -5.41 12.66
CA LEU A 47 10.40 -5.50 12.30
C LEU A 47 10.26 -5.28 10.78
N PRO A 48 9.58 -6.19 10.07
CA PRO A 48 9.20 -5.96 8.70
C PRO A 48 8.61 -4.53 8.59
N GLY A 49 9.23 -3.68 7.77
CA GLY A 49 8.80 -2.29 7.52
C GLY A 49 9.72 -1.23 8.11
N LYS A 50 10.89 -1.63 8.61
CA LYS A 50 11.93 -0.71 9.11
C LYS A 50 13.25 -0.87 8.35
N ILE A 51 13.21 -0.88 7.02
CA ILE A 51 14.43 -0.61 6.25
C ILE A 51 14.90 0.81 6.61
N PRO A 52 16.15 1.01 7.09
CA PRO A 52 16.62 2.33 7.44
C PRO A 52 16.59 3.29 6.25
N HIS A 53 16.17 4.53 6.50
CA HIS A 53 15.91 5.53 5.45
C HIS A 53 17.06 5.73 4.47
N LYS A 54 18.29 5.59 4.97
CA LYS A 54 19.53 5.76 4.22
C LYS A 54 19.69 4.77 3.06
N PHE A 55 18.95 3.65 3.06
CA PHE A 55 19.12 2.59 2.06
C PHE A 55 18.12 2.67 0.91
N TRP A 56 16.96 3.31 1.07
CA TRP A 56 15.99 3.33 -0.03
C TRP A 56 16.53 3.94 -1.31
N PRO A 57 17.25 5.09 -1.30
CA PRO A 57 17.76 5.69 -2.53
C PRO A 57 18.73 4.78 -3.32
N CYS A 58 19.33 3.76 -2.67
CA CYS A 58 20.23 2.82 -3.33
C CYS A 58 19.58 1.46 -3.65
N MET A 59 18.36 1.20 -3.20
CA MET A 59 17.59 0.02 -3.63
C MET A 59 17.11 0.21 -5.06
N SER A 60 17.08 -0.87 -5.85
CA SER A 60 16.34 -0.86 -7.11
C SER A 60 14.84 -0.64 -6.83
N THR A 61 14.10 -0.16 -7.83
CA THR A 61 12.64 0.00 -7.69
C THR A 61 11.96 -1.33 -7.43
N GLU A 62 12.45 -2.41 -8.04
CA GLU A 62 12.01 -3.78 -7.80
C GLU A 62 12.15 -4.17 -6.33
N ASP A 63 13.35 -4.01 -5.76
CA ASP A 63 13.63 -4.37 -4.37
C ASP A 63 12.81 -3.51 -3.40
N LEU A 64 12.62 -2.22 -3.72
CA LEU A 64 11.82 -1.33 -2.89
C LEU A 64 10.34 -1.75 -2.90
N VAL A 65 9.80 -2.14 -4.06
CA VAL A 65 8.45 -2.71 -4.18
C VAL A 65 8.37 -4.03 -3.41
N GLU A 66 9.34 -4.92 -3.55
CA GLU A 66 9.35 -6.22 -2.88
C GLU A 66 9.35 -6.05 -1.37
N ALA A 67 10.31 -5.30 -0.85
CA ALA A 67 10.44 -5.02 0.57
C ALA A 67 9.27 -4.22 1.12
N GLY A 68 8.75 -3.26 0.36
CA GLY A 68 7.56 -2.50 0.72
C GLY A 68 6.30 -3.37 0.76
N SER A 69 6.22 -4.36 -0.13
CA SER A 69 5.04 -5.20 -0.28
C SER A 69 4.85 -6.22 0.84
N TYR A 70 5.94 -6.83 1.33
CA TYR A 70 5.88 -7.62 2.56
C TYR A 70 5.60 -6.78 3.80
N ASN A 71 5.69 -5.45 3.66
CA ASN A 71 5.60 -4.46 4.72
C ASN A 71 4.50 -3.42 4.53
N PHE A 72 3.52 -3.70 3.66
CA PHE A 72 2.35 -2.84 3.51
C PHE A 72 1.79 -2.59 4.91
N PRO A 73 1.95 -1.39 5.46
CA PRO A 73 1.91 -1.16 6.89
C PRO A 73 0.70 -1.77 7.55
N SER A 74 0.92 -2.45 8.69
CA SER A 74 -0.07 -3.18 9.49
C SER A 74 -1.51 -2.87 9.08
N ILE A 75 -2.08 -3.69 8.19
CA ILE A 75 -3.51 -3.89 7.84
C ILE A 75 -4.49 -2.85 8.38
N ILE A 76 -4.56 -2.80 9.71
CA ILE A 76 -5.29 -1.88 10.57
C ILE A 76 -5.17 -0.41 10.11
N MET A 77 -4.05 0.03 9.53
CA MET A 77 -3.88 1.42 9.12
C MET A 77 -4.57 1.71 7.78
N LEU A 78 -4.53 0.77 6.83
CA LEU A 78 -5.26 0.90 5.55
C LEU A 78 -6.77 0.72 5.77
N THR A 79 -7.15 -0.26 6.59
CA THR A 79 -8.56 -0.69 6.74
C THR A 79 -9.27 -0.11 7.97
N GLY A 80 -8.53 0.52 8.88
CA GLY A 80 -9.07 1.11 10.12
C GLY A 80 -9.47 2.58 9.99
N THR A 81 -9.49 3.11 8.77
CA THR A 81 -9.97 4.46 8.46
C THR A 81 -11.33 4.39 7.77
N SER A 82 -11.96 5.55 7.54
CA SER A 82 -13.28 5.60 6.91
C SER A 82 -13.26 5.38 5.40
N SER A 83 -12.09 5.22 4.77
CA SER A 83 -11.96 5.04 3.32
C SER A 83 -10.56 4.57 2.92
N LEU A 84 -10.43 3.85 1.81
CA LEU A 84 -9.14 3.41 1.28
C LEU A 84 -8.14 4.55 1.05
N GLN A 85 -8.59 5.69 0.52
CA GLN A 85 -7.72 6.85 0.29
C GLN A 85 -7.13 7.39 1.61
N GLN A 86 -7.95 7.54 2.65
CA GLN A 86 -7.48 7.95 3.98
C GLN A 86 -6.49 6.96 4.58
N GLY A 87 -6.71 5.66 4.39
CA GLY A 87 -5.80 4.62 4.81
C GLY A 87 -4.43 4.75 4.14
N TYR A 88 -4.43 4.98 2.83
CA TYR A 88 -3.22 5.24 2.06
C TYR A 88 -2.50 6.50 2.54
N ASP A 89 -3.21 7.62 2.70
CA ASP A 89 -2.64 8.90 3.15
C ASP A 89 -1.98 8.78 4.53
N LEU A 90 -2.58 7.99 5.42
CA LEU A 90 -2.02 7.71 6.74
C LEU A 90 -0.73 6.90 6.65
N CYS A 91 -0.69 5.90 5.78
CA CYS A 91 0.52 5.11 5.53
C CYS A 91 1.63 5.98 4.93
N ARG A 92 1.30 6.76 3.89
CA ARG A 92 2.21 7.70 3.24
C ARG A 92 2.82 8.70 4.23
N LYS A 93 2.02 9.21 5.17
CA LYS A 93 2.49 10.12 6.22
C LYS A 93 3.42 9.46 7.23
N LYS A 94 3.20 8.18 7.54
CA LYS A 94 3.92 7.47 8.60
C LYS A 94 5.18 6.78 8.10
N TYR A 95 5.22 6.38 6.83
CA TYR A 95 6.29 5.59 6.26
C TYR A 95 6.84 6.28 5.02
N SER A 96 8.04 6.83 5.12
CA SER A 96 8.63 7.63 4.02
C SER A 96 9.07 6.81 2.81
N TRP A 97 9.10 5.48 2.89
CA TRP A 97 9.33 4.65 1.71
C TRP A 97 8.21 4.80 0.66
N PHE A 98 7.01 5.21 1.06
CA PHE A 98 5.94 5.56 0.12
C PHE A 98 6.32 6.77 -0.73
N VAL A 99 6.82 7.82 -0.09
CA VAL A 99 7.25 9.05 -0.77
C VAL A 99 8.42 8.76 -1.71
N GLU A 100 9.34 7.91 -1.28
CA GLU A 100 10.44 7.44 -2.12
C GLU A 100 9.91 6.69 -3.35
N LEU A 101 9.01 5.72 -3.17
CA LEU A 101 8.46 4.93 -4.28
C LEU A 101 7.63 5.79 -5.25
N GLU A 102 6.81 6.71 -4.75
CA GLU A 102 6.06 7.69 -5.57
C GLU A 102 6.98 8.57 -6.43
N GLY A 103 8.20 8.83 -5.97
CA GLY A 103 9.20 9.62 -6.69
C GLY A 103 9.86 8.89 -7.86
N ARG A 104 9.65 7.57 -8.01
CA ARG A 104 10.31 6.76 -9.03
C ARG A 104 9.44 6.60 -10.26
N THR A 105 9.98 6.98 -11.41
CA THR A 105 9.27 6.97 -12.69
C THR A 105 8.89 5.58 -13.19
N ASP A 106 9.61 4.55 -12.75
CA ASP A 106 9.40 3.15 -13.10
C ASP A 106 8.58 2.37 -12.05
N ALA A 107 8.19 3.00 -10.93
CA ALA A 107 7.49 2.36 -9.81
C ALA A 107 6.23 1.61 -10.25
N VAL A 108 5.43 2.21 -11.12
CA VAL A 108 4.16 1.62 -11.54
C VAL A 108 4.35 0.32 -12.31
N GLY A 109 5.41 0.22 -13.13
CA GLY A 109 5.74 -1.00 -13.86
C GLY A 109 6.04 -2.16 -12.90
N TYR A 110 6.86 -1.90 -11.88
CA TYR A 110 7.20 -2.89 -10.86
C TYR A 110 6.03 -3.24 -9.94
N LEU A 111 5.17 -2.28 -9.60
CA LEU A 111 3.94 -2.55 -8.84
C LEU A 111 2.96 -3.43 -9.62
N ILE A 112 2.77 -3.16 -10.91
CA ILE A 112 1.93 -4.01 -11.79
C ILE A 112 2.56 -5.40 -11.90
N ALA A 113 3.87 -5.50 -12.16
CA ALA A 113 4.56 -6.78 -12.25
C ALA A 113 4.42 -7.59 -10.94
N LYS A 114 4.56 -6.93 -9.79
CA LYS A 114 4.36 -7.57 -8.49
C LYS A 114 2.93 -8.07 -8.32
N TYR A 115 1.93 -7.26 -8.70
CA TYR A 115 0.53 -7.66 -8.63
C TYR A 115 0.21 -8.85 -9.55
N VAL A 116 0.72 -8.85 -10.79
CA VAL A 116 0.60 -9.96 -11.74
C VAL A 116 1.28 -11.23 -11.22
N SER A 117 2.44 -11.12 -10.57
CA SER A 117 3.18 -12.29 -10.05
C SER A 117 2.47 -13.06 -8.93
N ILE A 118 1.41 -12.50 -8.35
CA ILE A 118 0.63 -13.19 -7.32
C ILE A 118 -0.16 -14.30 -8.01
N ASP A 119 0.27 -15.54 -7.76
CA ASP A 119 -0.35 -16.74 -8.31
C ASP A 119 -1.84 -16.79 -7.93
N THR A 120 -2.68 -16.80 -8.97
CA THR A 120 -4.15 -16.85 -8.87
C THR A 120 -4.70 -18.24 -9.15
N VAL A 121 -3.88 -19.16 -9.69
CA VAL A 121 -4.31 -20.46 -10.23
C VAL A 121 -4.00 -21.59 -9.25
N ASN A 122 -2.81 -21.56 -8.62
CA ASN A 122 -2.42 -22.59 -7.65
C ASN A 122 -2.62 -22.14 -6.20
N TYR A 123 -3.17 -20.94 -5.98
CA TYR A 123 -3.51 -20.50 -4.64
C TYR A 123 -4.64 -21.39 -4.11
N ASN A 124 -4.30 -22.32 -3.23
CA ASN A 124 -5.26 -23.25 -2.68
C ASN A 124 -6.29 -22.49 -1.84
N MET A 125 -7.47 -22.23 -2.43
CA MET A 125 -8.57 -21.56 -1.77
C MET A 125 -9.25 -22.43 -0.69
N GLU A 126 -8.84 -23.69 -0.54
CA GLU A 126 -9.22 -24.58 0.57
C GLU A 126 -8.25 -24.51 1.77
N LEU A 127 -7.23 -23.64 1.72
CA LEU A 127 -6.43 -23.33 2.90
C LEU A 127 -7.35 -22.73 3.99
N ASP A 128 -7.03 -23.04 5.25
CA ASP A 128 -7.70 -22.54 6.45
C ASP A 128 -8.09 -21.04 6.29
N PRO A 129 -9.31 -20.61 6.69
CA PRO A 129 -9.79 -19.23 6.60
C PRO A 129 -8.75 -18.13 6.92
N TYR A 130 -7.80 -18.41 7.81
CA TYR A 130 -6.67 -17.52 8.12
C TYR A 130 -5.73 -17.24 6.92
N HIS A 131 -5.44 -18.26 6.12
CA HIS A 131 -4.63 -18.17 4.90
C HIS A 131 -5.43 -17.65 3.71
N PHE A 132 -6.73 -17.96 3.62
CA PHE A 132 -7.64 -17.35 2.62
C PHE A 132 -7.76 -15.83 2.79
N GLY A 133 -7.74 -15.36 4.05
CA GLY A 133 -7.58 -13.95 4.36
C GLY A 133 -6.33 -13.35 3.74
N GLY A 134 -5.20 -14.08 3.73
CA GLY A 134 -3.90 -13.62 3.23
C GLY A 134 -3.88 -13.19 1.77
N TYR A 135 -4.41 -14.01 0.84
CA TYR A 135 -4.44 -13.63 -0.58
C TYR A 135 -5.31 -12.41 -0.85
N LYS A 136 -6.57 -12.44 -0.37
CA LYS A 136 -7.51 -11.31 -0.53
C LYS A 136 -6.92 -10.05 0.09
N TYR A 137 -6.30 -10.19 1.26
CA TYR A 137 -5.67 -9.12 1.98
C TYR A 137 -4.47 -8.51 1.25
N TYR A 138 -3.58 -9.36 0.74
CA TYR A 138 -2.36 -8.91 0.08
C TYR A 138 -2.65 -8.19 -1.24
N THR A 139 -3.52 -8.78 -2.05
CA THR A 139 -3.95 -8.20 -3.31
C THR A 139 -4.75 -6.91 -3.12
N TYR A 140 -5.60 -6.83 -2.09
CA TYR A 140 -6.33 -5.61 -1.70
C TYR A 140 -5.40 -4.43 -1.35
N CYS A 141 -4.29 -4.70 -0.65
CA CYS A 141 -3.31 -3.67 -0.34
C CYS A 141 -2.64 -3.15 -1.61
N LEU A 142 -2.19 -4.04 -2.49
CA LEU A 142 -1.61 -3.65 -3.78
C LEU A 142 -2.58 -2.85 -4.65
N GLU A 143 -3.85 -3.26 -4.70
CA GLU A 143 -4.92 -2.54 -5.41
C GLU A 143 -5.06 -1.11 -4.89
N THR A 144 -5.07 -0.93 -3.57
CA THR A 144 -5.14 0.40 -2.95
C THR A 144 -3.94 1.26 -3.35
N PHE A 145 -2.76 0.67 -3.50
CA PHE A 145 -1.54 1.39 -3.87
C PHE A 145 -1.53 1.73 -5.34
N LEU A 146 -1.87 0.76 -6.19
CA LEU A 146 -2.00 0.96 -7.63
C LEU A 146 -3.08 1.98 -7.98
N ALA A 147 -4.07 2.20 -7.12
CA ALA A 147 -5.17 3.15 -7.30
C ALA A 147 -4.78 4.65 -7.15
N GLN A 148 -3.52 4.98 -6.91
CA GLN A 148 -3.10 6.32 -6.52
C GLN A 148 -2.69 7.19 -7.72
N GLU A 149 -2.92 8.50 -7.62
CA GLU A 149 -2.57 9.47 -8.69
C GLU A 149 -1.11 9.35 -9.11
N ALA A 150 -0.21 9.24 -8.12
CA ALA A 150 1.23 9.17 -8.32
C ALA A 150 1.64 8.08 -9.30
N TYR A 151 0.88 6.98 -9.37
CA TYR A 151 1.15 5.87 -10.27
C TYR A 151 0.30 5.97 -11.54
N LEU A 152 -0.99 6.30 -11.44
CA LEU A 152 -1.93 6.18 -12.55
C LEU A 152 -1.94 7.35 -13.54
N LYS A 153 -1.52 8.54 -13.13
CA LYS A 153 -1.61 9.76 -13.96
C LYS A 153 -0.79 9.68 -15.25
N HIS A 154 0.30 8.92 -15.23
CA HIS A 154 1.29 8.89 -16.31
C HIS A 154 1.59 7.48 -16.84
N ILE A 155 0.74 6.49 -16.55
CA ILE A 155 0.91 5.14 -17.11
C ILE A 155 0.58 5.08 -18.60
N THR A 156 1.27 4.18 -19.30
CA THR A 156 1.01 3.86 -20.70
C THR A 156 -0.30 3.08 -20.85
N ASP A 157 -0.86 3.06 -22.07
CA ASP A 157 -2.04 2.25 -22.37
C ASP A 157 -1.78 0.75 -22.22
N GLU A 158 -0.56 0.29 -22.50
CA GLU A 158 -0.14 -1.09 -22.25
C GLU A 158 -0.21 -1.43 -20.75
N GLN A 159 0.43 -0.63 -19.90
CA GLN A 159 0.39 -0.81 -18.44
C GLN A 159 -1.05 -0.76 -17.90
N ARG A 160 -1.85 0.15 -18.44
CA ARG A 160 -3.27 0.29 -18.10
C ARG A 160 -4.05 -0.98 -18.43
N LEU A 161 -3.90 -1.51 -19.64
CA LEU A 161 -4.56 -2.74 -20.07
C LEU A 161 -4.09 -3.93 -19.23
N THR A 162 -2.80 -4.09 -18.99
CA THR A 162 -2.26 -5.15 -18.13
C THR A 162 -2.87 -5.09 -16.72
N LEU A 163 -2.92 -3.90 -16.11
CA LEU A 163 -3.50 -3.74 -14.78
C LEU A 163 -4.99 -4.09 -14.77
N LEU A 164 -5.77 -3.58 -15.73
CA LEU A 164 -7.20 -3.82 -15.79
C LEU A 164 -7.54 -5.30 -16.05
N ASP A 165 -6.84 -5.96 -16.97
CA ASP A 165 -7.03 -7.39 -17.24
C ASP A 165 -6.71 -8.22 -15.99
N GLU A 166 -5.63 -7.90 -15.27
CA GLU A 166 -5.24 -8.63 -14.05
C GLU A 166 -6.23 -8.41 -12.89
N LEU A 167 -6.77 -7.19 -12.76
CA LEU A 167 -7.81 -6.88 -11.78
C LEU A 167 -9.07 -7.73 -12.02
N PHE A 168 -9.46 -7.96 -13.27
CA PHE A 168 -10.57 -8.85 -13.61
C PHE A 168 -10.26 -10.32 -13.28
N ILE A 169 -9.09 -10.82 -13.68
CA ILE A 169 -8.66 -12.20 -13.38
C ILE A 169 -8.74 -12.48 -11.87
N LYS A 170 -8.17 -11.56 -11.06
CA LYS A 170 -8.15 -11.72 -9.60
C LYS A 170 -9.52 -11.54 -8.96
N GLN A 171 -10.39 -10.71 -9.52
CA GLN A 171 -11.77 -10.58 -9.06
C GLN A 171 -12.57 -11.87 -9.26
N GLU A 172 -12.45 -12.51 -10.42
CA GLU A 172 -13.10 -13.79 -10.73
C GLU A 172 -12.65 -14.90 -9.74
N VAL A 173 -11.34 -14.95 -9.45
CA VAL A 173 -10.76 -15.91 -8.50
C VAL A 173 -11.34 -15.71 -7.09
N ARG A 174 -11.62 -14.47 -6.68
CA ARG A 174 -12.21 -14.18 -5.36
C ARG A 174 -13.66 -14.65 -5.19
N LYS A 175 -14.29 -15.11 -6.28
CA LYS A 175 -15.70 -15.54 -6.34
C LYS A 175 -16.69 -14.51 -5.78
N GLY A 176 -16.34 -13.22 -5.84
CA GLY A 176 -17.25 -12.12 -5.54
C GLY A 176 -18.00 -12.17 -4.20
N ASP A 177 -17.57 -12.96 -3.21
CA ASP A 177 -18.29 -13.05 -1.94
C ASP A 177 -18.41 -11.67 -1.31
N ILE A 178 -19.65 -11.27 -1.04
CA ILE A 178 -20.00 -9.94 -0.54
C ILE A 178 -19.32 -9.72 0.80
N GLY A 179 -18.35 -8.81 0.81
CA GLY A 179 -17.63 -8.39 2.00
C GLY A 179 -16.66 -7.27 1.67
N TRP A 180 -16.39 -6.43 2.67
CA TRP A 180 -15.54 -5.24 2.65
C TRP A 180 -14.31 -5.37 1.73
N PHE A 181 -13.51 -6.42 1.92
CA PHE A 181 -12.24 -6.60 1.18
C PHE A 181 -12.38 -7.15 -0.25
N ALA A 182 -13.47 -7.83 -0.58
CA ALA A 182 -13.65 -8.49 -1.87
C ALA A 182 -14.26 -7.55 -2.93
N ILE A 183 -14.92 -6.48 -2.49
CA ILE A 183 -15.61 -5.53 -3.37
C ILE A 183 -14.78 -4.24 -3.52
N GLU A 184 -14.19 -3.74 -2.44
CA GLU A 184 -13.62 -2.38 -2.42
C GLU A 184 -12.33 -2.25 -3.24
N GLY A 185 -11.38 -3.18 -3.10
CA GLY A 185 -10.03 -3.06 -3.70
C GLY A 185 -10.03 -2.97 -5.24
N PRO A 186 -10.53 -3.98 -5.96
CA PRO A 186 -10.45 -4.00 -7.42
C PRO A 186 -11.31 -2.91 -8.05
N THR A 187 -12.51 -2.73 -7.50
CA THR A 187 -13.45 -1.72 -7.99
C THR A 187 -12.88 -0.32 -7.80
N PHE A 188 -12.24 -0.04 -6.66
CA PHE A 188 -11.54 1.22 -6.44
C PHE A 188 -10.41 1.40 -7.48
N ALA A 189 -9.52 0.42 -7.63
CA ALA A 189 -8.40 0.50 -8.58
C ALA A 189 -8.87 0.69 -10.03
N MET A 190 -9.83 -0.10 -10.52
CA MET A 190 -10.41 0.04 -11.86
C MET A 190 -11.01 1.43 -12.08
N SER A 191 -11.77 1.91 -11.10
CA SER A 191 -12.40 3.24 -11.19
C SER A 191 -11.36 4.36 -11.23
N ARG A 192 -10.27 4.24 -10.47
CA ARG A 192 -9.17 5.22 -10.44
C ARG A 192 -8.37 5.23 -11.73
N VAL A 193 -8.18 4.07 -12.35
CA VAL A 193 -7.55 3.95 -13.67
C VAL A 193 -8.32 4.76 -14.71
N MET A 194 -9.65 4.59 -14.77
CA MET A 194 -10.53 5.37 -15.64
C MET A 194 -10.56 6.86 -15.29
N TYR A 195 -10.61 7.18 -13.99
CA TYR A 195 -10.66 8.56 -13.49
C TYR A 195 -9.42 9.37 -13.89
N PHE A 196 -8.23 8.84 -13.64
CA PHE A 196 -6.98 9.52 -14.00
C PHE A 196 -6.68 9.50 -15.50
N TYR A 197 -7.29 8.59 -16.27
CA TYR A 197 -7.31 8.68 -17.72
C TYR A 197 -8.22 9.81 -18.24
N GLY A 198 -9.19 10.26 -17.44
CA GLY A 198 -10.22 11.22 -17.87
C GLY A 198 -11.32 10.58 -18.72
N TYR A 199 -11.70 9.34 -18.43
CA TYR A 199 -12.73 8.62 -19.16
C TYR A 199 -14.13 9.24 -18.92
N GLN A 200 -14.66 9.94 -19.93
CA GLN A 200 -15.88 10.74 -19.80
C GLN A 200 -17.11 9.98 -19.28
N PRO A 201 -17.42 8.75 -19.73
CA PRO A 201 -18.57 8.00 -19.21
C PRO A 201 -18.51 7.72 -17.69
N LEU A 202 -17.30 7.54 -17.13
CA LEU A 202 -17.13 7.48 -15.68
C LEU A 202 -17.39 8.83 -15.02
N LEU A 203 -16.85 9.92 -15.57
CA LEU A 203 -17.02 11.26 -15.02
C LEU A 203 -18.51 11.65 -14.98
N ASP A 204 -19.24 11.38 -16.06
CA ASP A 204 -20.69 11.59 -16.14
C ASP A 204 -21.44 10.76 -15.08
N SER A 205 -21.01 9.51 -14.87
CA SER A 205 -21.57 8.63 -13.83
C SER A 205 -21.30 9.14 -12.42
N MET A 206 -20.14 9.75 -12.17
CA MET A 206 -19.80 10.38 -10.87
C MET A 206 -20.66 11.62 -10.60
N GLU A 207 -21.00 12.40 -11.63
CA GLU A 207 -21.90 13.55 -11.49
C GLU A 207 -23.33 13.13 -11.13
N GLN A 208 -23.77 11.98 -11.65
CA GLN A 208 -25.12 11.46 -11.46
C GLN A 208 -25.29 10.61 -10.19
N SER A 209 -24.19 10.07 -9.65
CA SER A 209 -24.22 9.14 -8.51
C SER A 209 -23.15 9.46 -7.47
N ILE A 210 -23.61 9.96 -6.32
CA ILE A 210 -22.74 10.18 -5.15
C ILE A 210 -22.06 8.89 -4.67
N LEU A 211 -22.68 7.73 -4.91
CA LEU A 211 -22.10 6.43 -4.55
C LEU A 211 -20.89 6.12 -5.43
N ILE A 212 -21.02 6.29 -6.75
CA ILE A 212 -19.91 6.11 -7.70
C ILE A 212 -18.82 7.14 -7.41
N LYS A 213 -19.20 8.40 -7.17
CA LYS A 213 -18.25 9.45 -6.81
C LYS A 213 -17.46 9.10 -5.54
N ASN A 214 -18.13 8.67 -4.47
CA ASN A 214 -17.47 8.34 -3.21
C ASN A 214 -16.56 7.10 -3.33
N LEU A 215 -16.99 6.11 -4.11
CA LEU A 215 -16.16 4.96 -4.46
C LEU A 215 -14.90 5.40 -5.21
N VAL A 216 -15.04 6.24 -6.24
CA VAL A 216 -13.90 6.72 -7.04
C VAL A 216 -12.98 7.63 -6.23
N GLU A 217 -13.49 8.57 -5.44
CA GLU A 217 -12.65 9.56 -4.75
C GLU A 217 -12.00 9.00 -3.48
N TYR A 218 -12.71 8.13 -2.76
CA TYR A 218 -12.29 7.71 -1.43
C TYR A 218 -12.07 6.19 -1.32
N GLY A 219 -12.61 5.40 -2.24
CA GLY A 219 -12.70 3.94 -2.07
C GLY A 219 -13.52 3.59 -0.82
N ASN A 220 -14.60 4.34 -0.59
CA ASN A 220 -15.51 4.14 0.54
C ASN A 220 -16.76 3.38 0.08
N LEU A 221 -16.91 2.13 0.56
CA LEU A 221 -18.13 1.35 0.43
C LEU A 221 -18.77 1.01 1.78
N PHE A 222 -18.64 1.87 2.79
CA PHE A 222 -19.47 1.85 4.02
C PHE A 222 -20.94 2.23 3.69
N ILE A 223 -21.52 1.52 2.73
CA ILE A 223 -22.89 1.60 2.27
C ILE A 223 -23.55 0.23 2.51
N ASN A 224 -24.88 0.18 2.42
CA ASN A 224 -25.53 -1.12 2.50
C ASN A 224 -25.07 -2.00 1.34
N VAL A 225 -25.15 -3.32 1.54
CA VAL A 225 -24.67 -4.35 0.60
C VAL A 225 -25.23 -4.17 -0.81
N GLU A 226 -26.50 -3.78 -0.94
CA GLU A 226 -27.19 -3.69 -2.23
C GLU A 226 -26.68 -2.50 -3.06
N ASP A 227 -26.54 -1.34 -2.44
CA ASP A 227 -26.03 -0.13 -3.09
C ASP A 227 -24.55 -0.30 -3.47
N GLY A 228 -23.77 -1.01 -2.64
CA GLY A 228 -22.39 -1.41 -2.95
C GLY A 228 -22.30 -2.30 -4.17
N ALA A 229 -23.13 -3.34 -4.26
CA ALA A 229 -23.16 -4.23 -5.41
C ALA A 229 -23.56 -3.50 -6.71
N LYS A 230 -24.50 -2.55 -6.64
CA LYS A 230 -24.90 -1.72 -7.80
C LYS A 230 -23.76 -0.83 -8.27
N ALA A 231 -23.12 -0.09 -7.36
CA ALA A 231 -21.99 0.77 -7.72
C ALA A 231 -20.83 -0.04 -8.32
N GLN A 232 -20.51 -1.20 -7.75
CA GLN A 232 -19.52 -2.12 -8.30
C GLN A 232 -19.87 -2.58 -9.71
N SER A 233 -21.10 -3.05 -9.92
CA SER A 233 -21.56 -3.54 -11.23
C SER A 233 -21.44 -2.44 -12.29
N SER A 234 -21.80 -1.19 -11.94
CA SER A 234 -21.61 -0.04 -12.81
C SER A 234 -20.14 0.19 -13.18
N ILE A 235 -19.22 0.12 -12.21
CA ILE A 235 -17.78 0.27 -12.49
C ILE A 235 -17.27 -0.86 -13.39
N PHE A 236 -17.67 -2.11 -13.19
CA PHE A 236 -17.23 -3.22 -14.04
C PHE A 236 -17.73 -3.09 -15.48
N ASN A 237 -18.97 -2.66 -15.67
CA ASN A 237 -19.51 -2.41 -17.00
C ASN A 237 -18.72 -1.29 -17.70
N LEU A 238 -18.53 -0.14 -17.03
CA LEU A 238 -17.74 0.97 -17.55
C LEU A 238 -16.29 0.55 -17.87
N THR A 239 -15.68 -0.26 -17.01
CA THR A 239 -14.31 -0.74 -17.22
C THR A 239 -14.24 -1.65 -18.46
N THR A 240 -15.24 -2.50 -18.68
CA THR A 240 -15.32 -3.35 -19.87
C THR A 240 -15.41 -2.52 -21.14
N GLU A 241 -16.28 -1.51 -21.15
CA GLU A 241 -16.40 -0.56 -22.27
C GLU A 241 -15.09 0.19 -22.51
N PHE A 242 -14.44 0.65 -21.44
CA PHE A 242 -13.17 1.35 -21.49
C PHE A 242 -12.02 0.49 -22.06
N ILE A 243 -11.92 -0.77 -21.64
CA ILE A 243 -10.93 -1.72 -22.18
C ILE A 243 -11.12 -1.90 -23.69
N ASN A 244 -12.36 -2.03 -24.16
CA ASN A 244 -12.65 -2.16 -25.58
C ASN A 244 -12.23 -0.89 -26.36
N GLU A 245 -12.44 0.30 -25.79
CA GLU A 245 -11.98 1.56 -26.38
C GLU A 245 -10.45 1.63 -26.46
N LEU A 246 -9.74 1.25 -25.40
CA LEU A 246 -8.27 1.22 -25.40
C LEU A 246 -7.71 0.25 -26.45
N LYS A 247 -8.32 -0.93 -26.59
CA LYS A 247 -7.92 -1.94 -27.57
C LYS A 247 -8.13 -1.44 -29.00
N THR A 248 -9.25 -0.79 -29.29
CA THR A 248 -9.53 -0.23 -30.63
C THR A 248 -8.65 0.96 -31.02
N LYS A 249 -8.13 1.72 -30.04
CA LYS A 249 -7.16 2.81 -30.30
C LYS A 249 -5.74 2.32 -30.59
N SER A 250 -5.43 1.08 -30.23
CA SER A 250 -4.09 0.49 -30.34
C SER A 250 -3.88 -0.28 -31.66
N GLU A 251 -4.94 -0.45 -32.46
CA GLU A 251 -4.95 -1.04 -33.81
C GLU A 251 -4.79 0.02 -34.91
#